data_AF-A0A1H6XVR3-F1
#
_entry.id   AF-A0A1H6XVR3-F1
#
_cell.length_a   1.000
_cell.length_b   1.000
_cell.length_c   1.000
_cell.angle_alpha   90.00
_cell.angle_beta   90.00
_cell.angle_gamma   90.00
#
_symmetry.space_group_name_H-M   'P 1'
#
loop_
_entity.id
_entity.type
_entity.pdbx_description
1 polymer ?
#
loop_
_entity_poly.entity_id
_entity_poly.type
_entity_poly.pdbx_seq_one_letter_code
_entity_poly.pdbx_strand_id
1 'polypeptide(L)'
;MVHEKVFTLKNRREVKVIFKSIPNPITQKIKFEYEVLIREPGEKSFRIPIGVSHPKYWKLQKSTKEQANELILTYSGITRRHLLEVEREFNNLFLVPA
;
A
#
# COMPACT_ATOMS: atom_id res chain seq x y z
N MET A 1 -13.71 -6.60 -0.38
CA MET A 1 -13.68 -5.82 0.89
C MET A 1 -12.45 -4.94 0.91
N VAL A 2 -12.45 -3.85 1.68
CA VAL A 2 -11.32 -2.90 1.74
C VAL A 2 -11.03 -2.54 3.20
N HIS A 3 -9.74 -2.51 3.57
CA HIS A 3 -9.25 -1.93 4.82
C HIS A 3 -8.25 -0.83 4.50
N GLU A 4 -8.34 0.29 5.21
CA GLU A 4 -7.40 1.40 5.07
C GLU A 4 -6.75 1.70 6.41
N LYS A 5 -5.44 1.92 6.42
CA LYS A 5 -4.70 2.41 7.58
C LYS A 5 -3.77 3.55 7.20
N VAL A 6 -3.77 4.60 7.99
CA VAL A 6 -2.87 5.76 7.83
C VAL A 6 -1.84 5.76 8.94
N PHE A 7 -0.57 5.78 8.55
CA PHE A 7 0.57 5.95 9.44
C PHE A 7 1.07 7.39 9.36
N THR A 8 1.22 8.07 10.49
CA THR A 8 1.91 9.36 10.56
C THR A 8 3.37 9.13 10.96
N LEU A 9 4.30 9.45 10.08
CA LEU A 9 5.73 9.29 10.31
C LEU A 9 6.29 10.47 11.13
N LYS A 10 7.52 10.31 11.66
CA LYS A 10 8.18 11.33 12.50
C LYS A 10 8.33 12.69 11.81
N ASN A 11 8.47 12.71 10.49
CA ASN A 11 8.57 13.93 9.67
C ASN A 11 7.20 14.52 9.29
N ARG A 12 6.11 14.10 9.95
CA ARG A 12 4.71 14.48 9.66
C ARG A 12 4.19 14.05 8.29
N ARG A 13 4.96 13.26 7.54
CA ARG A 13 4.48 12.62 6.34
C ARG A 13 3.49 11.54 6.73
N GLU A 14 2.38 11.48 6.01
CA GLU A 14 1.39 10.44 6.18
C GLU A 14 1.50 9.41 5.06
N VAL A 15 1.31 8.16 5.43
CA VAL A 15 1.33 7.02 4.51
C VAL A 15 0.06 6.23 4.71
N LYS A 16 -0.78 6.18 3.67
CA LYS A 16 -2.00 5.39 3.64
C LYS A 16 -1.70 4.06 2.96
N VAL A 17 -2.01 2.96 3.64
CA VAL A 17 -1.99 1.61 3.09
C VAL A 17 -3.43 1.14 2.94
N ILE A 18 -3.77 0.67 1.75
CA ILE A 18 -5.12 0.20 1.40
C ILE A 18 -5.02 -1.26 1.02
N PHE A 19 -5.60 -2.17 1.80
CA PHE A 19 -5.73 -3.58 1.45
C PHE A 19 -7.10 -3.83 0.83
N LYS A 20 -7.13 -4.56 -0.29
CA LYS A 20 -8.33 -4.90 -1.04
C LYS A 20 -8.39 -6.41 -1.22
N SER A 21 -9.56 -6.99 -0.92
CA SER A 21 -9.88 -8.34 -1.35
C SER A 21 -10.72 -8.29 -2.62
N ILE A 22 -10.19 -8.92 -3.67
CA ILE A 22 -10.79 -9.00 -4.99
C ILE A 22 -11.23 -10.46 -5.19
N PRO A 23 -12.53 -10.76 -5.18
CA PRO A 23 -13.00 -12.11 -5.49
C PRO A 23 -12.68 -12.42 -6.96
N ASN A 24 -12.03 -13.54 -7.21
CA ASN A 24 -11.84 -14.04 -8.57
C ASN A 24 -13.09 -14.84 -8.98
N PRO A 25 -13.87 -14.36 -9.97
CA PRO A 25 -15.16 -14.98 -10.32
C PRO A 25 -15.00 -16.39 -10.91
N ILE A 26 -13.83 -16.71 -11.48
CA ILE A 26 -13.58 -17.98 -12.17
C ILE A 26 -13.10 -19.05 -11.18
N THR A 27 -12.21 -18.68 -10.27
CA THR A 27 -11.58 -19.64 -9.35
C THR A 27 -12.24 -19.68 -7.98
N GLN A 28 -13.20 -18.79 -7.71
CA GLN A 28 -13.78 -18.55 -6.38
C GLN A 28 -12.75 -18.25 -5.28
N LYS A 29 -11.49 -17.97 -5.65
CA LYS A 29 -10.42 -17.60 -4.73
C LYS A 29 -10.47 -16.10 -4.48
N ILE A 30 -10.17 -15.71 -3.24
CA ILE A 30 -9.99 -14.33 -2.86
C ILE A 30 -8.53 -13.94 -3.15
N LYS A 31 -8.33 -12.93 -4.00
CA LYS A 31 -7.01 -12.34 -4.24
C LYS A 31 -6.86 -11.12 -3.35
N PHE A 32 -5.74 -11.04 -2.63
CA PHE A 32 -5.39 -9.86 -1.84
C PHE A 32 -4.44 -8.97 -2.63
N GLU A 33 -4.75 -7.69 -2.68
CA GLU A 33 -3.91 -6.66 -3.24
C GLU A 33 -3.79 -5.53 -2.24
N TYR A 34 -2.67 -4.81 -2.27
CA TYR A 34 -2.50 -3.61 -1.47
C TYR A 34 -1.99 -2.46 -2.33
N GLU A 35 -2.31 -1.25 -1.88
CA GLU A 35 -1.90 0.01 -2.48
C GLU A 35 -1.32 0.91 -1.40
N VAL A 36 -0.28 1.68 -1.73
CA VAL A 36 0.37 2.62 -0.83
C VAL A 36 0.29 4.02 -1.43
N LEU A 37 -0.23 4.96 -0.65
CA LEU A 37 -0.30 6.38 -0.96
C LEU A 37 0.41 7.19 0.12
N ILE A 38 0.88 8.36 -0.25
CA ILE A 38 1.58 9.30 0.65
C ILE A 38 0.91 10.66 0.61
N ARG A 39 1.03 11.40 1.70
CA ARG A 39 0.68 12.82 1.79
C ARG A 39 1.80 13.53 2.55
N GLU A 40 2.48 14.43 1.87
CA GLU A 40 3.53 15.24 2.50
C GLU A 40 2.90 16.35 3.37
N PRO A 41 3.62 16.88 4.37
CA PRO A 41 3.12 17.98 5.19
C PRO A 41 2.70 19.17 4.33
N GLY A 42 1.43 19.59 4.45
CA GLY A 42 0.86 20.70 3.68
C GLY A 42 0.18 20.28 2.37
N GLU A 43 0.31 19.02 1.93
CA GLU A 43 -0.50 18.49 0.83
C GLU A 43 -1.96 18.25 1.29
N LYS A 44 -2.92 18.54 0.40
CA LYS A 44 -4.35 18.34 0.70
C LYS A 44 -4.81 16.90 0.48
N SER A 45 -4.18 16.20 -0.46
CA SER A 45 -4.63 14.89 -0.95
C SER A 45 -3.52 13.86 -0.95
N PHE A 46 -3.88 12.60 -0.73
CA PHE A 46 -2.97 11.47 -0.90
C PHE A 46 -2.64 11.26 -2.38
N ARG A 47 -1.41 10.83 -2.66
CA ARG A 47 -0.92 10.52 -4.01
C ARG A 47 0.01 9.31 -4.00
N ILE A 48 0.28 8.73 -5.16
CA ILE A 48 1.26 7.65 -5.28
C ILE A 48 2.68 8.13 -4.90
N PRO A 49 3.50 7.30 -4.24
CA PRO A 49 4.84 7.69 -3.81
C PRO A 49 5.79 8.01 -4.97
N ILE A 50 5.66 7.25 -6.06
CA ILE A 50 6.46 7.38 -7.28
C ILE A 50 5.49 7.57 -8.45
N GLY A 51 5.13 8.83 -8.73
CA GLY A 51 4.31 9.19 -9.89
C GLY A 51 5.14 9.49 -11.14
N VAL A 52 4.46 9.80 -12.25
CA VAL A 52 5.08 10.10 -13.57
C VAL A 52 6.15 11.20 -13.51
N SER A 53 5.98 12.18 -12.63
CA SER A 53 6.92 13.28 -12.41
C SER A 53 8.12 12.90 -11.53
N HIS A 54 8.12 11.70 -10.92
CA HIS A 54 9.16 11.28 -9.99
C HIS A 54 10.41 10.79 -10.75
N PRO A 55 11.64 11.22 -10.37
CA PRO A 55 12.87 10.84 -11.05
C PRO A 55 13.15 9.33 -11.14
N LYS A 56 12.47 8.52 -10.31
CA LYS A 56 12.56 7.05 -10.32
C LYS A 56 11.38 6.35 -11.00
N TYR A 57 10.48 7.08 -11.64
CA TYR A 57 9.34 6.50 -12.33
C TYR A 57 9.76 5.50 -13.43
N TRP A 58 10.81 5.82 -14.19
CA TRP A 58 11.39 4.90 -15.18
C TRP A 58 11.89 3.59 -14.57
N LYS A 59 12.36 3.63 -13.31
CA LYS A 59 12.83 2.44 -12.60
C LYS A 59 11.64 1.57 -12.18
N LEU A 60 10.56 2.19 -11.71
CA LEU A 60 9.30 1.51 -11.41
C LEU A 60 8.76 0.77 -12.66
N GLN A 61 8.77 1.41 -13.82
CA GLN A 61 8.28 0.83 -15.07
C GLN A 61 9.07 -0.40 -15.56
N LYS A 62 10.37 -0.46 -15.25
CA LYS A 62 11.26 -1.56 -15.67
C LYS A 62 11.37 -2.68 -14.62
N SER A 63 10.76 -2.50 -13.45
CA SER A 63 10.87 -3.42 -12.33
C SER A 63 9.85 -4.57 -12.42
N THR A 64 10.20 -5.73 -11.88
CA THR A 64 9.19 -6.77 -11.58
C THR A 64 8.21 -6.26 -10.53
N LYS A 65 7.08 -6.95 -10.35
CA LYS A 65 6.07 -6.56 -9.35
C LYS A 65 6.67 -6.48 -7.94
N GLU A 66 7.51 -7.44 -7.57
CA GLU A 66 8.17 -7.49 -6.26
C GLU A 66 9.14 -6.31 -6.09
N GLN A 67 9.94 -6.03 -7.12
CA GLN A 67 10.89 -4.91 -7.11
C GLN A 67 10.18 -3.55 -7.05
N ALA A 68 9.08 -3.40 -7.78
CA ALA A 68 8.26 -2.18 -7.76
C ALA A 68 7.64 -1.97 -6.38
N ASN A 69 7.14 -3.04 -5.74
CA ASN A 69 6.61 -2.99 -4.39
C ASN A 69 7.67 -2.55 -3.36
N GLU A 70 8.87 -3.14 -3.40
CA GLU A 70 9.98 -2.75 -2.52
C GLU A 70 10.40 -1.29 -2.74
N LEU A 71 10.43 -0.82 -4.00
CA LEU A 71 10.66 0.59 -4.31
C LEU A 71 9.57 1.49 -3.71
N ILE A 72 8.29 1.13 -3.86
CA ILE A 72 7.17 1.89 -3.29
C ILE A 72 7.28 1.95 -1.77
N LEU A 73 7.61 0.86 -1.09
CA LEU A 73 7.82 0.83 0.37
C LEU A 73 8.97 1.75 0.79
N THR A 74 10.11 1.61 0.12
CA THR A 74 11.28 2.44 0.37
C THR A 74 10.95 3.93 0.23
N TYR A 75 10.29 4.30 -0.87
CA TYR A 75 9.94 5.69 -1.14
C TYR A 75 8.78 6.21 -0.30
N SER A 76 7.92 5.34 0.22
CA SER A 76 6.83 5.73 1.14
C SER A 76 7.31 5.94 2.58
N GLY A 77 8.45 5.38 2.97
CA GLY A 77 8.99 5.50 4.32
C GLY A 77 8.40 4.51 5.32
N ILE A 78 7.65 3.50 4.83
CA ILE A 78 7.14 2.40 5.64
C ILE A 78 7.91 1.12 5.34
N THR A 79 7.98 0.25 6.36
CA THR A 79 8.63 -1.06 6.24
C THR A 79 7.61 -2.16 6.02
N ARG A 80 8.06 -3.35 5.62
CA ARG A 80 7.22 -4.54 5.51
C ARG A 80 6.46 -4.89 6.80
N ARG A 81 6.98 -4.50 7.97
CA ARG A 81 6.27 -4.68 9.26
C ARG A 81 4.95 -3.92 9.31
N HIS A 82 4.92 -2.70 8.75
CA HIS A 82 3.69 -1.90 8.65
C HIS A 82 2.68 -2.60 7.74
N LEU A 83 3.12 -3.17 6.61
CA LEU A 83 2.23 -3.96 5.75
C LEU A 83 1.64 -5.17 6.48
N LEU A 84 2.47 -5.95 7.18
CA LEU A 84 2.00 -7.11 7.95
C LEU A 84 1.03 -6.71 9.08
N GLU A 85 1.17 -5.52 9.62
CA GLU A 85 0.22 -4.98 10.59
C GLU A 85 -1.15 -4.72 9.95
N VAL A 86 -1.19 -4.03 8.81
CA VAL A 86 -2.45 -3.79 8.07
C VAL A 86 -3.07 -5.09 7.56
N GLU A 87 -2.25 -6.03 7.10
CA GLU A 87 -2.70 -7.35 6.64
C GLU A 87 -3.34 -8.14 7.78
N ARG A 88 -2.74 -8.16 8.98
CA ARG A 88 -3.32 -8.83 10.15
C ARG A 88 -4.64 -8.19 10.56
N GLU A 89 -4.73 -6.86 10.55
CA GLU A 89 -5.99 -6.17 10.81
C GLU A 89 -7.06 -6.52 9.78
N PHE A 90 -6.71 -6.50 8.50
CA PHE A 90 -7.60 -6.91 7.42
C PHE A 90 -8.11 -8.34 7.64
N ASN A 91 -7.22 -9.28 7.94
CA ASN A 91 -7.58 -10.69 8.14
C ASN A 91 -8.48 -10.87 9.37
N ASN A 92 -8.21 -10.18 10.46
CA ASN A 92 -9.04 -10.22 11.66
C ASN A 92 -10.44 -9.63 11.43
N LEU A 93 -10.55 -8.60 10.58
CA LEU A 93 -11.83 -7.97 10.26
C LEU A 93 -12.67 -8.77 9.27
N PHE A 94 -12.04 -9.53 8.36
CA PHE A 94 -12.72 -10.07 7.17
C PHE A 94 -12.55 -11.57 6.91
N LEU A 95 -11.60 -12.26 7.54
CA LEU A 95 -11.31 -13.68 7.26
C LEU A 95 -11.39 -14.59 8.47
N VAL A 96 -11.13 -14.09 9.68
CA VAL A 96 -11.30 -14.86 10.91
C VAL A 96 -12.71 -14.62 11.43
N PRO A 97 -13.62 -15.62 11.39
CA PRO A 97 -14.90 -15.49 12.07
C PRO A 97 -14.65 -15.45 13.58
N ALA A 98 -15.39 -14.58 14.28
CA ALA A 98 -15.47 -14.56 15.74
C ALA A 98 -15.96 -15.91 16.30
#